data_AF-A0A662JX50-F1
#
_entry.id   AF-A0A662JX50-F1
#
_cell.length_a   1.000
_cell.length_b   1.000
_cell.length_c   1.000
_cell.angle_alpha   90.00
_cell.angle_beta   90.00
_cell.angle_gamma   90.00
#
_symmetry.space_group_name_H-M   'P 1'
#
loop_
_entity.id
_entity.type
_entity.pdbx_description
1 polymer ?
#
loop_
_entity_poly.entity_id
_entity_poly.type
_entity_poly.pdbx_seq_one_letter_code
_entity_poly.pdbx_strand_id
1 'polypeptide(L)' 'KKLQPIINHLKDKPYMQCLNMTIGWADLEPEFIVKSIEELNQIIDDLNSKFPMVIGKYTYWVTEKIHKERWLPEF' A
#
# COMPACT_ATOMS: atom_id res chain seq x y z
N LYS A 1 3.69 -16.56 -4.50
CA LYS A 1 5.13 -16.49 -4.11
C LYS A 1 5.83 -15.19 -4.52
N LYS A 2 5.55 -14.60 -5.70
CA LYS A 2 6.20 -13.36 -6.19
C LYS A 2 5.91 -12.09 -5.37
N LEU A 3 4.78 -12.02 -4.67
CA LEU A 3 4.35 -10.85 -3.87
C LEU A 3 4.95 -10.83 -2.46
N GLN A 4 5.42 -11.98 -1.96
CA GLN A 4 5.93 -12.10 -0.59
C GLN A 4 7.12 -11.17 -0.28
N PRO A 5 8.07 -10.94 -1.20
CA PRO A 5 9.15 -9.98 -1.00
C PRO A 5 8.63 -8.55 -0.78
N ILE A 6 7.61 -8.12 -1.54
CA ILE A 6 6.99 -6.80 -1.39
C ILE A 6 6.31 -6.69 -0.02
N ILE A 7 5.52 -7.70 0.34
CA ILE A 7 4.83 -7.76 1.65
C ILE A 7 5.85 -7.67 2.79
N ASN A 8 6.93 -8.46 2.73
CA ASN A 8 7.97 -8.47 3.74
C ASN A 8 8.73 -7.14 3.83
N HIS A 9 8.86 -6.42 2.71
CA HIS A 9 9.50 -5.10 2.69
C HIS A 9 8.62 -4.01 3.28
N LEU A 10 7.30 -4.09 3.07
CA LEU A 10 6.34 -3.07 3.50
C LEU A 10 5.83 -3.25 4.93
N LYS A 11 5.70 -4.49 5.43
CA LYS A 11 5.02 -4.79 6.70
C LYS A 11 5.58 -4.06 7.93
N ASP A 12 6.88 -3.73 7.92
CA ASP A 12 7.57 -3.11 9.07
C ASP A 12 7.83 -1.61 8.84
N LYS A 13 7.26 -1.00 7.79
CA LYS A 13 7.47 0.41 7.47
C LYS A 13 6.57 1.32 8.32
N PRO A 14 7.09 2.44 8.86
CA PRO A 14 6.31 3.33 9.73
C PRO A 14 5.19 4.08 8.99
N TYR A 15 5.31 4.23 7.66
CA TYR A 15 4.29 4.83 6.80
C TYR A 15 3.19 3.82 6.38
N MET A 16 3.29 2.55 6.77
CA MET A 16 2.34 1.50 6.39
C MET A 16 1.11 1.54 7.31
N GLN A 17 -0.07 1.86 6.76
CA GLN A 17 -1.32 1.86 7.54
C GLN A 17 -2.04 0.51 7.47
N CYS A 18 -2.17 -0.05 6.27
CA CYS A 18 -2.91 -1.28 6.02
C CYS A 18 -2.37 -1.97 4.78
N LEU A 19 -2.13 -3.28 4.82
CA LEU A 19 -1.65 -4.07 3.68
C LEU A 19 -2.65 -5.17 3.35
N ASN A 20 -3.51 -4.92 2.36
CA ASN A 20 -4.54 -5.86 1.95
C ASN A 20 -4.04 -6.73 0.78
N MET A 21 -4.38 -8.02 0.83
CA MET A 21 -4.38 -8.90 -0.33
C MET A 21 -5.82 -9.02 -0.81
N THR A 22 -6.07 -8.65 -2.06
CA THR A 22 -7.41 -8.66 -2.63
C THR A 22 -7.51 -9.68 -3.76
N ILE A 23 -8.73 -10.13 -4.05
CA ILE A 23 -9.04 -11.00 -5.18
C ILE A 23 -9.83 -10.15 -6.16
N GLY A 24 -9.29 -9.96 -7.37
CA GLY A 24 -9.97 -9.20 -8.43
C GLY A 24 -9.07 -8.15 -9.08
N TRP A 25 -9.38 -6.87 -8.84
CA TRP A 25 -8.79 -5.73 -9.57
C TRP A 25 -7.28 -5.56 -9.35
N ALA A 26 -6.79 -5.86 -8.15
CA ALA A 26 -5.38 -5.80 -7.80
C ALA A 26 -4.99 -7.06 -7.00
N ASP A 27 -3.69 -7.39 -7.03
CA ASP A 27 -3.14 -8.45 -6.17
C ASP A 27 -2.80 -7.96 -4.76
N LEU A 28 -2.44 -6.66 -4.65
CA LEU A 28 -2.08 -5.98 -3.41
C LEU A 28 -2.65 -4.57 -3.37
N GLU A 29 -3.17 -4.19 -2.21
CA GLU A 29 -3.70 -2.85 -1.93
C GLU A 29 -3.03 -2.30 -0.65
N PRO A 30 -1.84 -1.69 -0.76
CA PRO A 30 -1.20 -1.02 0.35
C PRO A 30 -1.75 0.39 0.57
N GLU A 31 -2.05 0.72 1.81
CA GLU A 31 -2.42 2.06 2.26
C GLU A 31 -1.26 2.71 3.02
N PHE A 32 -0.87 3.90 2.59
CA PHE A 32 0.26 4.63 3.17
C PHE A 32 -0.21 5.92 3.85
N ILE A 33 0.39 6.25 4.99
CA ILE A 33 0.32 7.59 5.59
C ILE A 33 1.54 8.37 5.14
N VAL A 34 1.32 9.39 4.32
CA VAL A 34 2.36 10.25 3.77
C VAL A 34 2.04 11.72 4.03
N LYS A 35 3.07 12.57 4.09
CA LYS A 35 2.92 14.02 4.30
C LYS A 35 2.73 14.79 3.01
N SER A 36 3.10 14.19 1.87
CA SER A 36 3.02 14.82 0.55
C SER A 36 2.96 13.77 -0.56
N ILE A 37 2.57 14.21 -1.75
CA ILE A 37 2.61 13.38 -2.98
C ILE A 37 4.06 12.99 -3.32
N GLU A 38 5.04 13.83 -2.99
CA GLU A 38 6.45 13.53 -3.22
C GLU A 38 6.92 12.31 -2.42
N GLU A 39 6.51 12.19 -1.16
CA GLU A 39 6.82 11.03 -0.32
C GLU A 39 6.17 9.76 -0.89
N LEU A 40 4.95 9.86 -1.44
CA LEU A 40 4.29 8.75 -2.14
C LEU A 40 5.08 8.33 -3.39
N ASN A 41 5.54 9.28 -4.21
CA ASN A 41 6.36 8.98 -5.39
C ASN A 41 7.65 8.28 -5.00
N GLN A 42 8.33 8.73 -3.94
CA GLN A 42 9.54 8.08 -3.43
C GLN A 42 9.31 6.63 -2.98
N ILE A 43 8.17 6.36 -2.34
CA ILE A 43 7.78 4.99 -1.97
C ILE A 43 7.54 4.13 -3.22
N ILE A 44 6.84 4.67 -4.22
CA ILE A 44 6.58 3.97 -5.49
C ILE A 44 7.89 3.67 -6.23
N ASP A 45 8.82 4.63 -6.28
CA ASP A 45 10.13 4.45 -6.91
C ASP A 45 11.00 3.42 -6.16
N ASP A 46 10.98 3.41 -4.82
CA ASP A 46 11.64 2.38 -4.01
C ASP A 46 11.09 0.98 -4.33
N LEU A 47 9.77 0.86 -4.46
CA LEU A 47 9.12 -0.41 -4.80
C LEU A 47 9.44 -0.87 -6.22
N ASN A 48 9.38 0.03 -7.21
CA ASN A 48 9.68 -0.29 -8.60
C ASN A 48 11.16 -0.66 -8.80
N SER A 49 12.08 0.01 -8.10
CA SER A 49 13.51 -0.27 -8.18
C SER A 49 13.90 -1.58 -7.48
N LYS A 50 13.28 -1.93 -6.35
CA LYS A 50 13.57 -3.17 -5.60
C LYS A 50 12.89 -4.40 -6.14
N PHE A 51 11.71 -4.24 -6.72
CA PHE A 51 10.90 -5.35 -7.23
C PHE A 51 10.59 -5.17 -8.71
N PRO A 52 11.64 -5.03 -9.56
CA PRO A 52 11.45 -4.84 -10.99
C PRO A 52 10.70 -6.05 -11.56
N MET A 53 9.77 -5.80 -12.48
CA MET A 53 8.97 -6.81 -13.16
C MET A 53 7.99 -7.60 -12.28
N VAL A 54 7.92 -7.32 -10.97
CA VAL A 54 6.86 -7.86 -10.09
C VAL A 54 5.63 -6.97 -10.15
N ILE A 55 5.83 -5.65 -10.18
CA ILE A 55 4.76 -4.66 -10.33
C ILE A 55 4.54 -4.42 -11.82
N GLY A 56 3.47 -4.99 -12.37
CA GLY A 56 3.11 -4.80 -13.78
C GLY A 56 2.33 -3.50 -14.04
N LYS A 57 1.43 -3.16 -13.12
CA LYS A 57 0.61 -1.94 -13.16
C LYS A 57 0.28 -1.53 -11.73
N TYR A 58 0.22 -0.23 -11.47
CA TYR A 58 -0.32 0.31 -10.23
C TYR A 58 -1.24 1.50 -10.53
N THR A 59 -2.16 1.75 -9.62
CA THR A 59 -3.00 2.95 -9.58
C THR A 59 -3.12 3.35 -8.12
N TYR A 60 -3.21 4.65 -7.84
CA TYR A 60 -3.39 5.14 -6.48
C TYR A 60 -4.49 6.19 -6.44
N TRP A 61 -5.12 6.30 -5.29
CA TRP A 61 -5.96 7.43 -4.92
C TRP A 61 -5.36 8.10 -3.69
N VAL A 62 -5.55 9.41 -3.58
CA VAL A 62 -5.12 10.19 -2.41
C VAL A 62 -6.38 10.67 -1.68
N THR A 63 -6.39 10.49 -0.37
CA THR A 63 -7.45 10.98 0.51
C THR A 63 -6.84 11.90 1.56
N GLU A 64 -7.41 13.10 1.73
CA GLU A 64 -6.92 14.06 2.73
C GLU A 64 -7.60 13.90 4.09
N LYS A 65 -8.86 13.44 4.08
CA LYS A 65 -9.67 13.27 5.29
C LYS A 65 -10.33 11.90 5.29
N ILE A 66 -10.09 11.14 6.35
CA ILE A 66 -10.64 9.80 6.55
C ILE A 66 -11.39 9.78 7.87
N HIS A 67 -12.62 9.25 7.87
CA HIS A 67 -13.32 8.91 9.10
C HIS A 67 -12.90 7.50 9.53
N LYS A 68 -12.21 7.38 10.66
CA LYS A 68 -11.81 6.08 11.21
C LYS A 68 -12.89 5.61 12.18
N GLU A 69 -13.63 4.58 11.79
CA GLU A 69 -14.47 3.85 12.74
C GLU A 69 -13.57 3.11 13.74
N ARG A 70 -13.89 3.22 15.03
CA ARG A 70 -13.10 2.64 16.13
C ARG A 70 -13.76 1.41 16.74
N TRP A 71 -14.91 1.01 16.20
CA TRP A 71 -15.68 -0.12 16.66
C TRP A 71 -15.95 -1.04 15.49
N LEU A 72 -16.06 -2.32 15.77
CA LEU A 72 -16.68 -3.25 14.85
C LEU A 72 -18.20 -3.07 14.97
N PRO A 73 -18.97 -3.12 13.87
CA PRO A 73 -20.42 -3.07 13.95
C PRO A 73 -20.96 -4.21 14.82
N GLU A 74 -21.94 -3.91 15.66
CA GLU A 74 -22.67 -4.92 16.43
C GLU A 74 -23.56 -5.75 15.48
N PHE A 75 -23.67 -7.05 15.74
CA PHE A 75 -24.44 -8.01 14.92
C PHE A 75 -25.93 -7.98 15.25
#